data_AF-A0A9P4S9J7-F1
#
_entry.id   AF-A0A9P4S9J7-F1
#
_cell.length_a   1.000
_cell.length_b   1.000
_cell.length_c   1.000
_cell.angle_alpha   90.00
_cell.angle_beta   90.00
_cell.angle_gamma   90.00
#
_symmetry.space_group_name_H-M   'P 1'
#
loop_
_entity.id
_entity.type
_entity.pdbx_description
1 polymer ?
#
loop_
_entity_poly.entity_id
_entity_poly.type
_entity_poly.pdbx_seq_one_letter_code
_entity_poly.pdbx_strand_id
1 'polypeptide(L)'
;DCCVICLENISERAITVPCNHCTFDFICLASWLQERSLCPLCKTEVIAVQYDWRPPDDYKTYVVKTPLSQTSSTPTRLIRNLNSTCDSRRRPRAHGGRRFHHEPAPTPDVALLQRRHVYSNQLFSLHIGNNRLSRFQNVTPSIFVTSPELQSRARSWIRRELRVFNYLDRSTSNAEFLLEYIIAILKTVDLKGGQAEEMLAEFFARENARLFLHELSAWLRSPYRHIQDWDRNVQYRENL
;
A
#
# COMPACT_ATOMS: atom_id res chain seq x y z
N ASP A 1 8.96 6.11 19.48
CA ASP A 1 9.04 6.30 18.01
C ASP A 1 8.88 4.97 17.31
N CYS A 2 7.92 4.86 16.39
CA CYS A 2 7.67 3.65 15.60
C CYS A 2 8.36 3.77 14.23
N CYS A 3 8.83 2.64 13.70
CA CYS A 3 9.47 2.58 12.39
C CYS A 3 8.40 2.71 11.29
N VAL A 4 8.59 3.63 10.33
CA VAL A 4 7.60 3.83 9.24
C VAL A 4 7.57 2.71 8.21
N ILE A 5 8.50 1.75 8.27
CA ILE A 5 8.59 0.60 7.36
C ILE A 5 7.85 -0.61 7.94
N CYS A 6 8.15 -1.01 9.19
CA CYS A 6 7.51 -2.18 9.82
C CYS A 6 6.36 -1.82 10.78
N LEU A 7 6.17 -0.54 11.12
CA LEU A 7 5.18 -0.04 12.08
C LEU A 7 5.35 -0.53 13.52
N GLU A 8 6.43 -1.22 13.82
CA GLU A 8 6.82 -1.64 15.18
C GLU A 8 7.68 -0.57 15.87
N ASN A 9 7.97 -0.76 17.17
CA ASN A 9 8.78 0.15 17.95
C ASN A 9 10.25 0.11 17.48
N ILE A 10 10.90 1.27 17.28
CA ILE A 10 12.28 1.32 16.77
C ILE A 10 13.23 0.70 17.81
N SER A 11 13.91 -0.38 17.43
CA SER A 11 14.88 -1.07 18.29
C SER A 11 16.29 -0.50 18.07
N GLU A 12 16.67 -0.33 16.81
CA GLU A 12 17.95 0.27 16.41
C GLU A 12 17.68 1.43 15.46
N ARG A 13 17.86 2.66 15.95
CA ARG A 13 17.57 3.85 15.17
C ARG A 13 18.57 4.04 14.04
N ALA A 14 18.06 4.23 12.84
CA ALA A 14 18.86 4.49 11.65
C ALA A 14 18.59 5.87 11.05
N ILE A 15 19.66 6.59 10.74
CA ILE A 15 19.63 7.96 10.20
C ILE A 15 20.16 7.94 8.78
N THR A 16 19.36 8.46 7.85
CA THR A 16 19.73 8.56 6.43
C THR A 16 20.61 9.79 6.16
N VAL A 17 21.63 9.66 5.31
CA VAL A 17 22.48 10.77 4.85
C VAL A 17 22.26 10.97 3.35
N PRO A 18 21.98 12.20 2.85
CA PRO A 18 22.09 13.51 3.53
C PRO A 18 20.76 14.06 4.10
N CYS A 19 19.65 13.36 3.94
CA CYS A 19 18.33 13.90 4.28
C CYS A 19 17.95 13.82 5.76
N ASN A 20 18.78 13.19 6.60
CA ASN A 20 18.71 13.12 8.07
C ASN A 20 17.38 12.59 8.64
N HIS A 21 16.60 11.86 7.86
CA HIS A 21 15.40 11.19 8.37
C HIS A 21 15.81 10.00 9.25
N CYS A 22 15.19 9.89 10.44
CA CYS A 22 15.57 8.95 11.51
C CYS A 22 14.42 8.10 12.08
N THR A 23 13.25 8.08 11.42
CA THR A 23 12.06 7.33 11.85
C THR A 23 12.06 5.89 11.32
N PHE A 24 13.21 5.24 11.33
CA PHE A 24 13.38 3.89 10.81
C PHE A 24 14.16 3.03 11.79
N ASP A 25 13.81 1.75 11.82
CA ASP A 25 14.68 0.70 12.34
C ASP A 25 15.75 0.36 11.29
N PHE A 26 16.98 0.09 11.74
CA PHE A 26 18.13 -0.18 10.87
C PHE A 26 17.90 -1.34 9.91
N ILE A 27 17.37 -2.47 10.40
CA ILE A 27 17.16 -3.66 9.56
C ILE A 27 16.15 -3.36 8.46
N CYS A 28 15.11 -2.61 8.80
CA CYS A 28 14.06 -2.22 7.87
C CYS A 28 14.61 -1.28 6.78
N LEU A 29 15.40 -0.29 7.18
CA LEU A 29 15.99 0.68 6.25
C LEU A 29 17.08 0.05 5.38
N ALA A 30 17.92 -0.83 5.94
CA ALA A 30 18.94 -1.54 5.18
C ALA A 30 18.32 -2.46 4.11
N SER A 31 17.25 -3.18 4.44
CA SER A 31 16.51 -4.02 3.48
C SER A 31 15.89 -3.19 2.36
N TRP A 32 15.33 -2.01 2.68
CA TRP A 32 14.80 -1.08 1.68
C TRP A 32 15.88 -0.58 0.71
N LEU A 33 17.05 -0.23 1.24
CA LEU A 33 18.16 0.33 0.47
C LEU A 33 18.86 -0.67 -0.45
N GLN A 34 18.64 -1.98 -0.26
CA GLN A 34 19.10 -3.01 -1.20
C GLN A 34 18.32 -2.98 -2.52
N GLU A 35 17.03 -2.64 -2.48
CA GLU A 35 16.20 -2.55 -3.69
C GLU A 35 16.16 -1.13 -4.28
N ARG A 36 16.22 -0.10 -3.42
CA ARG A 36 16.13 1.30 -3.84
C ARG A 36 17.07 2.17 -3.02
N SER A 37 18.02 2.84 -3.67
CA SER A 37 18.92 3.82 -3.01
C SER A 37 18.22 5.12 -2.56
N LEU A 38 16.90 5.17 -2.47
CA LEU A 38 16.13 6.39 -2.17
C LEU A 38 15.51 6.32 -0.77
N CYS A 39 15.52 7.44 -0.06
CA CYS A 39 14.88 7.57 1.26
C CYS A 39 13.36 7.31 1.15
N PRO A 40 12.76 6.48 2.02
CA PRO A 40 11.31 6.21 2.00
C PRO A 40 10.43 7.46 2.18
N LEU A 41 10.94 8.51 2.83
CA LEU A 41 10.17 9.72 3.16
C LEU A 41 10.30 10.81 2.09
N CYS A 42 11.52 11.24 1.78
CA CYS A 42 11.75 12.38 0.89
C CYS A 42 12.22 12.01 -0.51
N LYS A 43 12.48 10.71 -0.76
CA LYS A 43 13.00 10.19 -2.04
C LYS A 43 14.38 10.76 -2.43
N THR A 44 15.09 11.41 -1.51
CA THR A 44 16.49 11.80 -1.70
C THR A 44 17.35 10.54 -1.77
N GLU A 45 18.33 10.53 -2.65
CA GLU A 45 19.31 9.45 -2.73
C GLU A 45 20.09 9.34 -1.41
N VAL A 46 20.05 8.16 -0.81
CA VAL A 46 20.70 7.84 0.45
C VAL A 46 22.08 7.29 0.14
N ILE A 47 23.10 8.03 0.57
CA ILE A 47 24.50 7.71 0.34
C ILE A 47 25.00 6.78 1.45
N ALA A 48 24.56 7.03 2.67
CA ALA A 48 24.93 6.27 3.84
C ALA A 48 23.81 6.26 4.88
N VAL A 49 23.85 5.26 5.75
CA VAL A 49 22.98 5.13 6.92
C VAL A 49 23.85 5.05 8.17
N GLN A 50 23.60 5.94 9.12
CA GLN A 50 24.26 5.92 10.44
C GLN A 50 23.35 5.22 11.45
N TYR A 51 23.88 4.25 12.20
CA TYR A 51 23.13 3.42 13.15
C TYR A 51 24.02 2.99 14.33
N ASP A 52 23.42 2.42 15.38
CA ASP A 52 24.12 1.90 16.58
C ASP A 52 24.98 2.98 17.28
N TRP A 53 24.35 4.09 17.67
CA TRP A 53 25.01 5.19 18.40
C TRP A 53 25.33 4.77 19.83
N ARG A 54 26.61 4.56 20.14
CA ARG A 54 27.10 4.23 21.48
C ARG A 54 28.01 5.34 22.01
N PRO A 55 27.84 5.80 23.26
CA PRO A 55 28.79 6.71 23.90
C PRO A 55 30.19 6.08 23.95
N PRO A 56 31.28 6.85 23.71
CA PRO A 56 31.32 8.31 23.74
C PRO A 56 31.13 9.03 22.40
N ASP A 57 31.19 8.37 21.23
CA ASP A 57 30.80 8.92 19.90
C ASP A 57 31.03 7.88 18.78
N ASP A 58 30.75 6.60 19.05
CA ASP A 58 30.95 5.55 18.05
C ASP A 58 29.60 5.21 17.40
N TYR A 59 29.49 5.48 16.10
CA TYR A 59 28.33 5.12 15.28
C TYR A 59 28.81 4.31 14.08
N LYS A 60 28.02 3.31 13.70
CA LYS A 60 28.31 2.50 12.53
C LYS A 60 27.69 3.15 11.29
N THR A 61 28.45 3.15 10.20
CA THR A 61 27.99 3.68 8.91
C THR A 61 27.83 2.56 7.91
N TYR A 62 26.60 2.33 7.46
CA TYR A 62 26.29 1.44 6.34
C TYR A 62 26.27 2.26 5.05
N VAL A 63 27.25 2.03 4.16
CA VAL A 63 27.32 2.69 2.85
C VAL A 63 26.42 1.96 1.86
N VAL A 64 25.51 2.70 1.21
CA VAL A 64 24.60 2.13 0.22
C VAL A 64 25.37 1.98 -1.10
N LYS A 65 25.54 0.74 -1.56
CA LYS A 65 26.18 0.47 -2.85
C LYS A 65 25.19 0.76 -3.97
N THR A 66 25.35 1.89 -4.65
CA THR A 66 24.68 2.10 -5.94
C THR A 66 25.23 1.05 -6.93
N PRO A 67 24.39 0.29 -7.64
CA PRO A 67 24.89 -0.60 -8.68
C PRO A 67 25.52 0.27 -9.78
N LEU A 68 26.86 0.24 -9.84
CA LEU A 68 27.65 0.84 -10.91
C LEU A 68 27.16 0.27 -12.25
N SER A 69 26.37 1.07 -12.96
CA SER A 69 26.16 0.88 -14.39
C SER A 69 27.51 1.10 -15.06
N GLN A 70 28.11 0.01 -15.56
CA GLN A 70 29.27 0.05 -16.43
C GLN A 70 28.86 0.75 -17.74
N THR A 71 29.23 2.02 -17.90
CA THR A 71 29.25 2.65 -19.22
C THR A 71 30.63 3.25 -19.46
N SER A 72 31.29 2.58 -20.39
CA SER A 72 32.46 2.91 -21.21
C SER A 72 32.92 4.38 -21.21
N SER A 73 34.22 4.52 -20.97
CA SER A 73 35.13 5.62 -21.29
C SER A 73 34.89 6.35 -22.63
N THR A 74 34.81 7.68 -22.62
CA THR A 74 35.78 8.62 -23.26
C THR A 74 35.43 10.10 -23.02
N PRO A 75 36.39 11.04 -23.10
CA PRO A 75 36.34 12.26 -22.28
C PRO A 75 36.19 13.58 -23.04
N THR A 76 35.73 14.60 -22.30
CA THR A 76 35.95 16.06 -22.45
C THR A 76 35.47 16.77 -23.70
N ARG A 77 34.60 17.77 -23.50
CA ARG A 77 34.94 19.19 -23.76
C ARG A 77 33.96 20.15 -23.09
N LEU A 78 34.49 20.94 -22.16
CA LEU A 78 33.95 22.21 -21.69
C LEU A 78 33.88 23.18 -22.88
N ILE A 79 32.76 23.89 -23.10
CA ILE A 79 32.73 25.34 -23.40
C ILE A 79 31.39 25.96 -22.94
N ARG A 80 31.55 26.84 -21.96
CA ARG A 80 30.88 28.11 -21.56
C ARG A 80 29.72 28.69 -22.43
N ASN A 81 28.73 29.20 -21.69
CA ASN A 81 27.73 30.27 -21.92
C ASN A 81 27.70 31.00 -23.27
N LEU A 82 26.48 31.40 -23.68
CA LEU A 82 26.10 32.81 -23.90
C LEU A 82 24.56 32.98 -23.94
N ASN A 83 24.11 34.07 -23.32
CA ASN A 83 22.74 34.55 -23.34
C ASN A 83 22.25 34.82 -24.78
N SER A 84 20.97 34.54 -25.06
CA SER A 84 20.20 35.38 -25.99
C SER A 84 18.71 35.23 -25.72
N THR A 85 18.15 36.37 -25.33
CA THR A 85 16.76 36.77 -25.43
C THR A 85 16.23 36.59 -26.85
N CYS A 86 15.17 35.81 -27.03
CA CYS A 86 14.17 36.11 -28.06
C CYS A 86 12.78 35.65 -27.62
N ASP A 87 11.89 36.63 -27.63
CA ASP A 87 10.45 36.54 -27.50
C ASP A 87 9.87 35.50 -28.47
N SER A 88 9.07 34.59 -27.95
CA SER A 88 8.08 33.85 -28.73
C SER A 88 6.93 33.46 -27.82
N ARG A 89 5.98 34.39 -27.76
CA ARG A 89 4.57 34.22 -27.36
C ARG A 89 4.04 32.86 -27.82
N ARG A 90 4.07 31.86 -26.93
CA ARG A 90 3.26 30.65 -27.03
C ARG A 90 2.32 30.61 -25.83
N ARG A 91 1.05 30.93 -26.09
CA ARG A 91 -0.11 30.77 -25.20
C ARG A 91 0.00 29.48 -24.38
N PRO A 92 -0.09 29.52 -23.03
CA PRO A 92 -0.32 28.32 -22.26
C PRO A 92 -1.76 27.86 -22.52
N ARG A 93 -1.93 26.71 -23.19
CA ARG A 93 -3.17 25.95 -23.06
C ARG A 93 -3.27 25.52 -21.60
N ALA A 94 -4.25 26.07 -20.89
CA ALA A 94 -4.66 25.61 -19.57
C ALA A 94 -5.19 24.16 -19.69
N HIS A 95 -4.29 23.19 -19.58
CA HIS A 95 -4.67 21.83 -19.22
C HIS A 95 -4.52 21.76 -17.70
N GLY A 96 -5.66 21.71 -17.02
CA GLY A 96 -5.75 21.63 -15.57
C GLY A 96 -4.95 20.44 -15.05
N GLY A 97 -3.74 20.71 -14.59
CA GLY A 97 -3.02 19.84 -13.69
C GLY A 97 -3.84 19.79 -12.41
N ARG A 98 -4.55 18.69 -12.18
CA ARG A 98 -5.06 18.36 -10.85
C ARG A 98 -3.85 18.42 -9.93
N ARG A 99 -3.75 19.49 -9.14
CA ARG A 99 -2.89 19.54 -7.97
C ARG A 99 -3.27 18.29 -7.19
N PHE A 100 -2.37 17.31 -7.11
CA PHE A 100 -2.49 16.25 -6.15
C PHE A 100 -2.39 16.94 -4.79
N HIS A 101 -3.54 17.34 -4.27
CA HIS A 101 -3.69 17.67 -2.87
C HIS A 101 -3.22 16.41 -2.14
N HIS A 102 -2.11 16.55 -1.41
CA HIS A 102 -1.64 15.55 -0.49
C HIS A 102 -2.64 15.54 0.65
N GLU A 103 -3.77 14.88 0.43
CA GLU A 103 -4.74 14.62 1.48
C GLU A 103 -4.06 13.66 2.47
N PRO A 104 -3.94 14.02 3.75
CA PRO A 104 -3.34 13.14 4.75
C PRO A 104 -4.09 11.81 4.74
N ALA A 105 -3.36 10.70 4.83
CA ALA A 105 -3.99 9.39 4.89
C ALA A 105 -5.04 9.40 6.01
N PRO A 106 -6.30 9.02 5.72
CA PRO A 106 -7.34 9.04 6.73
C PRO A 106 -6.88 8.21 7.92
N THR A 107 -7.12 8.72 9.13
CA THR A 107 -6.84 7.96 10.34
C THR A 107 -7.61 6.64 10.29
N PRO A 108 -7.10 5.56 10.90
CA PRO A 108 -7.77 4.25 10.87
C PRO A 108 -9.24 4.32 11.30
N ASP A 109 -9.59 5.24 12.21
CA ASP A 109 -10.98 5.47 12.64
C ASP A 109 -11.86 6.08 11.54
N VAL A 110 -11.34 7.05 10.77
CA VAL A 110 -12.08 7.67 9.65
C VAL A 110 -12.31 6.65 8.53
N ALA A 111 -11.29 5.84 8.21
CA ALA A 111 -11.44 4.78 7.22
C ALA A 111 -12.50 3.75 7.66
N LEU A 112 -12.54 3.36 8.94
CA LEU A 112 -13.57 2.46 9.46
C LEU A 112 -14.98 3.08 9.42
N LEU A 113 -15.13 4.37 9.72
CA LEU A 113 -16.42 5.06 9.59
C LEU A 113 -16.92 5.06 8.15
N GLN A 114 -16.04 5.31 7.18
CA GLN A 114 -16.39 5.24 5.76
C GLN A 114 -16.81 3.82 5.35
N ARG A 115 -16.09 2.79 5.81
CA ARG A 115 -16.49 1.40 5.56
C ARG A 115 -17.83 1.05 6.22
N ARG A 116 -18.11 1.52 7.44
CA ARG A 116 -19.43 1.36 8.08
C ARG A 116 -20.55 1.96 7.23
N HIS A 117 -20.32 3.14 6.64
CA HIS A 117 -21.27 3.76 5.72
C HIS A 117 -21.50 2.91 4.45
N VAL A 118 -20.44 2.29 3.90
CA VAL A 118 -20.55 1.38 2.75
C VAL A 118 -21.48 0.20 3.05
N TYR A 119 -21.32 -0.45 4.21
CA TYR A 119 -22.19 -1.56 4.60
C TYR A 119 -23.60 -1.10 4.98
N SER A 120 -23.77 0.02 5.69
CA SER A 120 -25.11 0.49 6.06
C SER A 120 -25.97 0.84 4.86
N ASN A 121 -25.36 1.33 3.77
CA ASN A 121 -26.07 1.74 2.55
C ASN A 121 -25.95 0.72 1.41
N GLN A 122 -25.38 -0.47 1.68
CA GLN A 122 -25.20 -1.54 0.69
C GLN A 122 -24.52 -1.07 -0.60
N LEU A 123 -23.45 -0.27 -0.47
CA LEU A 123 -22.76 0.34 -1.60
C LEU A 123 -21.76 -0.62 -2.23
N PHE A 124 -22.14 -1.25 -3.34
CA PHE A 124 -21.23 -2.09 -4.12
C PHE A 124 -20.21 -1.25 -4.88
N SER A 125 -18.92 -1.57 -4.78
CA SER A 125 -17.89 -0.92 -5.59
C SER A 125 -18.19 -1.10 -7.07
N LEU A 126 -18.06 -0.03 -7.83
CA LEU A 126 -18.12 -0.05 -9.28
C LEU A 126 -17.01 -0.94 -9.84
N HIS A 127 -17.32 -1.60 -10.95
CA HIS A 127 -16.41 -2.54 -11.60
C HIS A 127 -15.08 -1.84 -11.95
N ILE A 128 -13.99 -2.26 -11.32
CA ILE A 128 -12.65 -1.81 -11.68
C ILE A 128 -12.38 -2.29 -13.11
N GLY A 129 -12.29 -1.32 -14.03
CA GLY A 129 -12.07 -1.58 -15.45
C GLY A 129 -10.85 -2.46 -15.70
N ASN A 130 -10.95 -3.24 -16.77
CA ASN A 130 -9.94 -4.16 -17.24
C ASN A 130 -8.72 -3.38 -17.77
N ASN A 131 -7.78 -3.03 -16.89
CA ASN A 131 -6.63 -2.21 -17.29
C ASN A 131 -5.53 -3.10 -17.91
N ARG A 132 -4.87 -2.63 -18.98
CA ARG A 132 -3.77 -3.37 -19.67
C ARG A 132 -2.60 -3.73 -18.74
N LEU A 133 -2.44 -3.01 -17.64
CA LEU A 133 -1.45 -3.28 -16.58
C LEU A 133 -1.96 -4.26 -15.51
N SER A 134 -3.27 -4.43 -15.37
CA SER A 134 -3.92 -5.19 -14.29
C SER A 134 -3.99 -6.70 -14.54
N ARG A 135 -3.57 -7.18 -15.73
CA ARG A 135 -3.60 -8.59 -16.19
C ARG A 135 -4.81 -9.34 -15.62
N PHE A 136 -5.97 -9.11 -16.22
CA PHE A 136 -7.26 -9.65 -15.79
C PHE A 136 -7.21 -11.14 -15.48
N GLN A 137 -7.32 -11.48 -14.20
CA GLN A 137 -7.57 -12.86 -13.80
C GLN A 137 -8.55 -12.86 -12.62
N ASN A 138 -9.61 -13.66 -12.77
CA ASN A 138 -10.49 -13.93 -11.65
C ASN A 138 -9.69 -14.70 -10.61
N VAL A 139 -9.76 -14.28 -9.36
CA VAL A 139 -9.12 -14.99 -8.24
C VAL A 139 -9.84 -16.32 -8.09
N THR A 140 -9.22 -17.40 -8.55
CA THR A 140 -9.69 -18.78 -8.34
C THR A 140 -9.01 -19.35 -7.09
N PRO A 141 -9.61 -20.37 -6.46
CA PRO A 141 -9.00 -21.05 -5.31
C PRO A 141 -7.57 -21.54 -5.60
N SER A 142 -7.33 -22.07 -6.80
CA SER A 142 -6.01 -22.54 -7.24
C SER A 142 -4.92 -21.45 -7.25
N ILE A 143 -5.26 -20.26 -7.76
CA ILE A 143 -4.34 -19.11 -7.78
C ILE A 143 -4.12 -18.59 -6.36
N PHE A 144 -5.18 -18.56 -5.55
CA PHE A 144 -5.13 -18.08 -4.18
C PHE A 144 -4.25 -18.96 -3.28
N VAL A 145 -4.35 -20.28 -3.41
CA VAL A 145 -3.50 -21.24 -2.68
C VAL A 145 -2.02 -21.05 -3.04
N THR A 146 -1.72 -20.85 -4.33
CA THR A 146 -0.34 -20.75 -4.83
C THR A 146 0.33 -19.41 -4.49
N SER A 147 -0.44 -18.34 -4.29
CA SER A 147 0.09 -16.98 -4.11
C SER A 147 0.06 -16.52 -2.64
N PRO A 148 1.22 -16.51 -1.94
CA PRO A 148 1.29 -15.99 -0.56
C PRO A 148 0.98 -14.49 -0.48
N GLU A 149 1.30 -13.73 -1.53
CA GLU A 149 0.98 -12.30 -1.62
C GLU A 149 -0.52 -12.05 -1.61
N LEU A 150 -1.30 -12.81 -2.38
CA LEU A 150 -2.77 -12.69 -2.37
C LEU A 150 -3.35 -13.05 -1.01
N GLN A 151 -2.78 -14.06 -0.33
CA GLN A 151 -3.20 -14.43 1.02
C GLN A 151 -2.90 -13.33 2.04
N SER A 152 -1.74 -12.69 1.96
CA SER A 152 -1.37 -11.57 2.83
C SER A 152 -2.28 -10.35 2.60
N ARG A 153 -2.54 -10.01 1.33
CA ARG A 153 -3.47 -8.94 0.95
C ARG A 153 -4.90 -9.22 1.40
N ALA A 154 -5.37 -10.46 1.25
CA ALA A 154 -6.68 -10.86 1.75
C ALA A 154 -6.77 -10.71 3.26
N ARG A 155 -5.80 -11.26 4.01
CA ARG A 155 -5.80 -11.18 5.48
C ARG A 155 -5.83 -9.75 5.99
N SER A 156 -5.00 -8.89 5.42
CA SER A 156 -4.92 -7.48 5.80
C SER A 156 -6.27 -6.78 5.61
N TRP A 157 -6.93 -7.02 4.48
CA TRP A 157 -8.23 -6.42 4.17
C TRP A 157 -9.34 -7.00 5.05
N ILE A 158 -9.40 -8.32 5.22
CA ILE A 158 -10.41 -9.00 6.05
C ILE A 158 -10.31 -8.50 7.49
N ARG A 159 -9.12 -8.41 8.08
CA ARG A 159 -8.95 -7.89 9.45
C ARG A 159 -9.55 -6.51 9.64
N ARG A 160 -9.39 -5.61 8.66
CA ARG A 160 -10.02 -4.28 8.70
C ARG A 160 -11.54 -4.41 8.61
N GLU A 161 -12.06 -5.19 7.68
CA GLU A 161 -13.50 -5.32 7.48
C GLU A 161 -14.22 -5.96 8.67
N LEU A 162 -13.59 -6.92 9.35
CA LEU A 162 -14.16 -7.50 10.57
C LEU A 162 -14.39 -6.45 11.67
N ARG A 163 -13.57 -5.39 11.73
CA ARG A 163 -13.74 -4.27 12.68
C ARG A 163 -14.92 -3.36 12.33
N VAL A 164 -15.45 -3.42 11.11
CA VAL A 164 -16.66 -2.69 10.72
C VAL A 164 -17.85 -3.20 11.54
N PHE A 165 -17.87 -4.50 11.83
CA PHE A 165 -18.91 -5.18 12.58
C PHE A 165 -18.60 -5.16 14.08
N ASN A 166 -19.14 -4.16 14.79
CA ASN A 166 -18.88 -3.95 16.23
C ASN A 166 -19.09 -5.19 17.13
N TYR A 167 -19.97 -6.12 16.73
CA TYR A 167 -20.21 -7.36 17.48
C TYR A 167 -19.07 -8.38 17.34
N LEU A 168 -18.29 -8.33 16.25
CA LEU A 168 -17.10 -9.16 16.04
C LEU A 168 -15.86 -8.53 16.69
N ASP A 169 -15.76 -7.20 16.67
CA ASP A 169 -14.62 -6.46 17.23
C ASP A 169 -14.47 -6.63 18.76
N ARG A 170 -15.59 -6.82 19.47
CA ARG A 170 -15.61 -7.05 20.93
C ARG A 170 -14.93 -8.36 21.37
N SER A 171 -14.68 -9.28 20.44
CA SER A 171 -13.98 -10.54 20.70
C SER A 171 -12.89 -10.76 19.65
N THR A 172 -11.66 -10.33 19.97
CA THR A 172 -10.48 -10.50 19.10
C THR A 172 -10.29 -11.97 18.69
N SER A 173 -10.59 -12.91 19.59
CA SER A 173 -10.52 -14.36 19.30
C SER A 173 -11.52 -14.79 18.23
N ASN A 174 -12.74 -14.24 18.24
CA ASN A 174 -13.76 -14.56 17.23
C ASN A 174 -13.38 -13.97 15.87
N ALA A 175 -12.79 -12.77 15.85
CA ALA A 175 -12.35 -12.13 14.62
C ALA A 175 -11.18 -12.89 13.96
N GLU A 176 -10.17 -13.32 14.71
CA GLU A 176 -9.06 -14.09 14.14
C GLU A 176 -9.48 -15.52 13.74
N PHE A 177 -10.42 -16.15 14.46
CA PHE A 177 -11.02 -17.41 14.02
C PHE A 177 -11.77 -17.24 12.69
N LEU A 178 -12.62 -16.22 12.59
CA LEU A 178 -13.41 -15.96 11.38
C LEU A 178 -12.51 -15.55 10.20
N LEU A 179 -11.42 -14.82 10.47
CA LEU A 179 -10.38 -14.54 9.48
C LEU A 179 -9.83 -15.84 8.88
N GLU A 180 -9.37 -16.79 9.70
CA GLU A 180 -8.80 -18.04 9.19
C GLU A 180 -9.87 -18.91 8.52
N TYR A 181 -11.12 -18.88 8.99
CA TYR A 181 -12.25 -19.51 8.30
C TYR A 181 -12.50 -18.92 6.90
N ILE A 182 -12.53 -17.59 6.76
CA ILE A 182 -12.67 -16.93 5.47
C ILE A 182 -11.49 -17.27 4.55
N ILE A 183 -10.26 -17.29 5.08
CA ILE A 183 -9.08 -17.70 4.30
C ILE A 183 -9.21 -19.16 3.84
N ALA A 184 -9.75 -20.06 4.66
CA ALA A 184 -10.01 -21.43 4.26
C ALA A 184 -11.06 -21.51 3.15
N ILE A 185 -12.14 -20.72 3.21
CA ILE A 185 -13.13 -20.62 2.12
C ILE A 185 -12.47 -20.15 0.83
N LEU A 186 -11.62 -19.11 0.86
CA LEU A 186 -10.93 -18.62 -0.33
C LEU A 186 -9.99 -19.65 -0.98
N LYS A 187 -9.53 -20.64 -0.21
CA LYS A 187 -8.67 -21.73 -0.70
C LYS A 187 -9.46 -22.87 -1.32
N THR A 188 -10.77 -22.97 -1.08
CA THR A 188 -11.57 -24.15 -1.46
C THR A 188 -12.79 -23.83 -2.31
N VAL A 189 -13.34 -22.62 -2.21
CA VAL A 189 -14.61 -22.22 -2.84
C VAL A 189 -14.41 -21.03 -3.79
N ASP A 190 -15.05 -21.07 -4.96
CA ASP A 190 -15.06 -19.92 -5.88
C ASP A 190 -15.97 -18.80 -5.35
N LEU A 191 -15.42 -17.59 -5.29
CA LEU A 191 -16.10 -16.36 -4.87
C LEU A 191 -17.33 -16.01 -5.70
N LYS A 192 -17.48 -16.55 -6.92
CA LYS A 192 -18.64 -16.27 -7.79
C LYS A 192 -19.82 -17.22 -7.59
N GLY A 193 -19.64 -18.34 -6.89
CA GLY A 193 -20.57 -19.48 -6.90
C GLY A 193 -21.75 -19.44 -5.93
N GLY A 194 -21.97 -18.34 -5.20
CA GLY A 194 -23.03 -18.24 -4.18
C GLY A 194 -22.78 -19.07 -2.90
N GLN A 195 -22.06 -20.17 -2.99
CA GLN A 195 -21.68 -21.02 -1.85
C GLN A 195 -20.91 -20.26 -0.77
N ALA A 196 -19.94 -19.43 -1.17
CA ALA A 196 -19.19 -18.61 -0.22
C ALA A 196 -20.11 -17.58 0.50
N GLU A 197 -21.14 -17.07 -0.17
CA GLU A 197 -22.12 -16.16 0.45
C GLU A 197 -22.93 -16.90 1.53
N GLU A 198 -23.41 -18.10 1.22
CA GLU A 198 -24.17 -18.93 2.16
C GLU A 198 -23.37 -19.28 3.42
N MET A 199 -22.10 -19.67 3.26
CA MET A 199 -21.20 -19.99 4.38
C MET A 199 -20.91 -18.79 5.29
N LEU A 200 -20.97 -17.56 4.75
CA LEU A 200 -20.70 -16.33 5.49
C LEU A 200 -21.95 -15.61 5.99
N ALA A 201 -23.13 -15.96 5.46
CA ALA A 201 -24.39 -15.30 5.79
C ALA A 201 -24.76 -15.40 7.27
N GLU A 202 -24.40 -16.50 7.94
CA GLU A 202 -24.64 -16.70 9.37
C GLU A 202 -23.84 -15.72 10.24
N PHE A 203 -22.69 -15.24 9.77
CA PHE A 203 -21.82 -14.35 10.53
C PHE A 203 -22.10 -12.87 10.27
N PHE A 204 -22.42 -12.50 9.03
CA PHE A 204 -22.53 -11.09 8.62
C PHE A 204 -23.96 -10.62 8.33
N ALA A 205 -24.94 -11.53 8.29
CA ALA A 205 -26.19 -11.42 7.53
C ALA A 205 -25.95 -11.47 6.01
N ARG A 206 -26.94 -12.01 5.27
CA ARG A 206 -26.81 -12.36 3.85
C ARG A 206 -26.40 -11.18 2.95
N GLU A 207 -27.01 -10.02 3.16
CA GLU A 207 -26.73 -8.81 2.35
C GLU A 207 -25.28 -8.35 2.52
N ASN A 208 -24.82 -8.26 3.77
CA ASN A 208 -23.43 -7.89 4.08
C ASN A 208 -22.44 -8.96 3.62
N ALA A 209 -22.77 -10.25 3.70
CA ALA A 209 -21.91 -11.32 3.20
C ALA A 209 -21.69 -11.18 1.69
N ARG A 210 -22.76 -10.89 0.94
CA ARG A 210 -22.68 -10.64 -0.50
C ARG A 210 -21.83 -9.42 -0.83
N LEU A 211 -22.04 -8.30 -0.13
CA LEU A 211 -21.24 -7.09 -0.31
C LEU A 211 -19.77 -7.32 0.07
N PHE A 212 -19.51 -7.98 1.19
CA PHE A 212 -18.17 -8.32 1.67
C PHE A 212 -17.39 -9.12 0.62
N LEU A 213 -18.00 -10.17 0.05
CA LEU A 213 -17.35 -10.99 -0.98
C LEU A 213 -17.15 -10.22 -2.28
N HIS A 214 -18.08 -9.34 -2.65
CA HIS A 214 -17.92 -8.44 -3.80
C HIS A 214 -16.71 -7.52 -3.63
N GLU A 215 -16.62 -6.83 -2.50
CA GLU A 215 -15.52 -5.89 -2.21
C GLU A 215 -14.18 -6.63 -2.08
N LEU A 216 -14.16 -7.81 -1.46
CA LEU A 216 -12.97 -8.65 -1.36
C LEU A 216 -12.47 -9.07 -2.74
N SER A 217 -13.39 -9.50 -3.60
CA SER A 217 -13.08 -9.87 -4.98
C SER A 217 -12.53 -8.68 -5.77
N ALA A 218 -13.11 -7.49 -5.59
CA ALA A 218 -12.63 -6.25 -6.20
C ALA A 218 -11.23 -5.86 -5.69
N TRP A 219 -11.01 -5.91 -4.37
CA TRP A 219 -9.71 -5.65 -3.75
C TRP A 219 -8.62 -6.58 -4.26
N LEU A 220 -8.86 -7.89 -4.27
CA LEU A 220 -7.85 -8.87 -4.69
C LEU A 220 -7.51 -8.75 -6.19
N ARG A 221 -8.48 -8.34 -7.01
CA ARG A 221 -8.27 -8.03 -8.44
C ARG A 221 -7.58 -6.69 -8.67
N SER A 222 -7.64 -5.78 -7.70
CA SER A 222 -7.05 -4.45 -7.84
C SER A 222 -5.51 -4.53 -7.85
N PRO A 223 -4.83 -3.58 -8.51
CA PRO A 223 -3.38 -3.50 -8.51
C PRO A 223 -2.81 -2.94 -7.19
N TYR A 224 -3.67 -2.48 -6.26
CA TYR A 224 -3.25 -1.82 -5.05
C TYR A 224 -2.73 -2.82 -4.02
N ARG A 225 -1.54 -2.56 -3.48
CA ARG A 225 -0.94 -3.37 -2.42
C ARG A 225 -1.35 -2.91 -1.03
N HIS A 226 -1.68 -1.62 -0.90
CA HIS A 226 -2.09 -1.02 0.36
C HIS A 226 -3.57 -0.69 0.35
N ILE A 227 -4.21 -0.93 1.48
CA ILE A 227 -5.66 -0.74 1.65
C ILE A 227 -6.03 0.74 1.49
N GLN A 228 -5.18 1.65 1.94
CA GLN A 228 -5.39 3.10 1.82
C GLN A 228 -5.37 3.56 0.36
N ASP A 229 -4.60 2.89 -0.50
CA ASP A 229 -4.60 3.19 -1.93
C ASP A 229 -5.89 2.71 -2.58
N TRP A 230 -6.41 1.57 -2.13
CA TRP A 230 -7.72 1.08 -2.57
C TRP A 230 -8.84 2.02 -2.15
N ASP A 231 -8.90 2.40 -0.88
CA ASP A 231 -9.97 3.26 -0.34
C ASP A 231 -10.05 4.62 -1.06
N ARG A 232 -8.90 5.17 -1.48
CA ARG A 232 -8.84 6.44 -2.22
C ARG A 232 -9.31 6.34 -3.68
N ASN A 233 -9.27 5.14 -4.26
CA ASN A 233 -9.51 4.95 -5.69
C ASN A 233 -10.75 4.10 -6.00
N VAL A 234 -11.27 3.36 -5.02
CA VAL A 234 -12.52 2.64 -5.17
C VAL A 234 -13.65 3.65 -5.38
N GLN A 235 -14.55 3.33 -6.30
CA GLN A 235 -15.68 4.18 -6.64
C GLN A 235 -16.96 3.44 -6.30
N TYR A 236 -17.92 4.15 -5.73
CA TYR A 236 -19.26 3.66 -5.44
C TYR A 236 -20.27 4.39 -6.31
N ARG A 237 -21.51 3.88 -6.38
CA ARG A 237 -22.58 4.56 -7.14
C ARG A 237 -22.94 5.93 -6.56
N GLU A 238 -22.73 6.10 -5.26
CA GLU A 238 -22.86 7.37 -4.55
C GLU A 238 -21.46 7.85 -4.14
N ASN A 239 -21.22 9.16 -4.18
CA ASN A 239 -19.94 9.72 -3.73
C ASN A 239 -19.91 9.67 -2.20
N LEU A 240 -18.90 8.97 -1.66
CA LEU A 240 -18.58 8.91 -0.23
C LEU A 240 -17.78 10.12 0.24
#